data_AF-A0A2H0XY38-F1
#
_entry.id   AF-A0A2H0XY38-F1
#
_cell.length_a   1.000
_cell.length_b   1.000
_cell.length_c   1.000
_cell.angle_alpha   90.00
_cell.angle_beta   90.00
_cell.angle_gamma   90.00
#
_symmetry.space_group_name_H-M   'P 1'
#
loop_
_entity.id
_entity.type
_entity.pdbx_description
1 polymer ?
#
loop_
_entity_poly.entity_id
_entity_poly.type
_entity_poly.pdbx_seq_one_letter_code
_entity_poly.pdbx_strand_id
1 'polypeptide(L)'
;QIANYVFMQSEINIKVGNKPPKEYFDLIKSQMIENNRLVSGLSTEQELLDNLKMNCIPVELMEMTISDYQDFLSLRRKLMATKMKEHYFGL
;
A
#
# COMPACT_ATOMS: atom_id res chain seq x y z
N GLN A 1 -15.53 -12.93 8.49
CA GLN A 1 -15.13 -11.54 8.76
C GLN A 1 -14.33 -11.06 7.55
N ILE A 2 -14.85 -10.14 6.73
CA ILE A 2 -14.08 -9.58 5.60
C ILE A 2 -13.13 -8.54 6.18
N ALA A 3 -11.96 -8.99 6.63
CA ALA A 3 -10.92 -8.09 7.10
C ALA A 3 -10.37 -7.31 5.90
N ASN A 4 -10.35 -5.97 6.01
CA ASN A 4 -9.96 -4.97 5.00
C ASN A 4 -11.07 -4.45 4.06
N TYR A 5 -12.30 -4.22 4.54
CA TYR A 5 -13.24 -3.32 3.84
C TYR A 5 -12.88 -1.88 4.19
N VAL A 6 -12.30 -1.15 3.24
CA VAL A 6 -12.06 0.29 3.34
C VAL A 6 -13.13 1.02 2.53
N PHE A 7 -13.79 2.00 3.16
CA PHE A 7 -14.70 2.89 2.44
C PHE A 7 -13.86 3.82 1.55
N MET A 8 -13.96 3.64 0.23
CA MET A 8 -13.35 4.53 -0.76
C MET A 8 -14.42 5.33 -1.49
N GLN A 9 -14.05 6.51 -2.00
CA GLN A 9 -14.87 7.27 -2.94
C GLN A 9 -15.03 6.48 -4.25
N SER A 10 -16.25 6.42 -4.80
CA SER A 10 -16.56 5.62 -5.99
C SER A 10 -15.67 5.94 -7.18
N GLU A 11 -15.33 7.22 -7.38
CA GLU A 11 -14.44 7.67 -8.46
C GLU A 11 -13.04 7.08 -8.34
N ILE A 12 -12.48 7.04 -7.13
CA ILE A 12 -11.17 6.45 -6.85
C ILE A 12 -11.24 4.93 -7.04
N ASN A 13 -12.30 4.29 -6.53
CA ASN A 13 -12.50 2.85 -6.69
C ASN A 13 -12.58 2.42 -8.17
N ILE A 14 -13.26 3.21 -9.01
CA ILE A 14 -13.33 2.98 -10.46
C ILE A 14 -11.96 3.18 -11.12
N LYS A 15 -11.21 4.23 -10.74
CA LYS A 15 -9.87 4.49 -11.29
C LYS A 15 -8.87 3.39 -10.96
N VAL A 16 -8.91 2.84 -9.74
CA VAL A 16 -8.11 1.68 -9.34
C VAL A 16 -8.57 0.44 -10.12
N GLY A 17 -9.87 0.13 -10.04
CA GLY A 17 -10.48 -1.00 -10.75
C GLY A 17 -9.81 -2.33 -10.40
N ASN A 18 -9.68 -3.21 -11.40
CA ASN A 18 -9.06 -4.53 -11.27
C ASN A 18 -7.56 -4.54 -11.59
N LYS A 19 -6.87 -3.39 -11.50
CA LYS A 19 -5.45 -3.31 -11.82
C LYS A 19 -4.64 -4.12 -10.80
N PRO A 20 -3.66 -4.92 -11.24
CA PRO A 20 -2.74 -5.56 -10.32
C PRO A 20 -1.93 -4.52 -9.54
N PRO A 21 -1.41 -4.86 -8.36
CA PRO A 21 -0.66 -3.93 -7.51
C PRO A 21 0.44 -3.19 -8.26
N LYS A 22 1.22 -3.89 -9.08
CA LYS A 22 2.28 -3.30 -9.90
C LYS A 22 1.79 -2.17 -10.81
N GLU A 23 0.80 -2.43 -11.66
CA GLU A 23 0.23 -1.41 -12.55
C GLU A 23 -0.35 -0.23 -11.78
N TYR A 24 -0.94 -0.48 -10.61
CA TYR A 24 -1.47 0.55 -9.75
C TYR A 24 -0.37 1.44 -9.14
N PHE A 25 0.72 0.86 -8.65
CA PHE A 25 1.83 1.62 -8.08
C PHE A 25 2.63 2.35 -9.15
N ASP A 26 2.77 1.80 -10.35
CA ASP A 26 3.40 2.48 -11.49
C ASP A 26 2.62 3.74 -11.88
N LEU A 27 1.28 3.69 -11.84
CA LEU A 27 0.43 4.86 -12.05
C LEU A 27 0.66 5.94 -10.98
N ILE A 28 0.77 5.54 -9.70
CA ILE A 28 1.06 6.46 -8.60
C ILE A 28 2.43 7.13 -8.80
N LYS A 29 3.48 6.35 -9.10
CA LYS A 29 4.83 6.86 -9.33
C LYS A 29 4.85 7.86 -10.50
N SER A 30 4.17 7.53 -11.60
CA SER A 30 4.07 8.41 -12.77
C SER A 30 3.37 9.74 -12.42
N GLN A 31 2.31 9.69 -11.62
CA GLN A 31 1.58 10.87 -11.15
C GLN A 31 2.40 11.78 -10.22
N MET A 32 3.28 11.19 -9.40
CA MET A 32 4.19 11.97 -8.55
C MET A 32 5.20 12.77 -9.38
N ILE A 33 5.68 12.20 -10.49
CA ILE A 33 6.60 12.88 -11.43
C ILE A 33 5.88 14.03 -12.15
N GLU A 34 4.63 13.80 -12.57
CA GLU A 34 3.80 14.81 -13.26
C GLU A 34 3.19 15.87 -12.32
N ASN A 35 3.44 15.77 -11.01
CA ASN A 35 2.86 16.59 -9.94
C ASN A 35 1.32 16.63 -9.98
N ASN A 36 0.71 15.52 -10.39
CA ASN A 36 -0.71 15.42 -10.71
C ASN A 36 -1.41 14.42 -9.77
N ARG A 37 -2.16 14.93 -8.79
CA ARG A 37 -2.77 14.16 -7.69
C ARG A 37 -4.12 13.52 -8.06
N LEU A 38 -4.15 12.66 -9.07
CA LEU A 38 -5.40 12.10 -9.60
C LEU A 38 -5.96 10.91 -8.82
N VAL A 39 -5.10 10.17 -8.11
CA VAL A 39 -5.44 8.88 -7.47
C VAL A 39 -5.04 8.81 -6.00
N SER A 40 -4.05 9.60 -5.56
CA SER A 40 -3.64 9.69 -4.16
C SER A 40 -3.29 11.12 -3.76
N GLY A 41 -3.37 11.43 -2.46
CA GLY A 41 -2.91 12.69 -1.90
C GLY A 41 -1.39 12.77 -1.69
N LEU A 42 -0.65 11.70 -2.00
CA LEU A 42 0.79 11.60 -1.81
C LEU A 42 1.51 12.32 -2.96
N SER A 43 2.53 13.10 -2.62
CA SER A 43 3.25 13.97 -3.56
C SER A 43 4.68 13.52 -3.82
N THR A 44 5.22 12.62 -2.98
CA THR A 44 6.60 12.14 -3.11
C THR A 44 6.70 10.64 -2.88
N GLU A 45 7.73 10.02 -3.45
CA GLU A 45 8.02 8.60 -3.20
C GLU A 45 8.30 8.34 -1.71
N GLN A 46 8.93 9.28 -1.01
CA GLN A 46 9.19 9.16 0.43
C GLN A 46 7.87 9.10 1.23
N GLU A 47 6.91 9.98 0.93
CA GLU A 47 5.58 9.95 1.57
C GLU A 47 4.85 8.62 1.33
N LEU A 48 5.00 8.03 0.13
CA LEU A 48 4.47 6.71 -0.18
C LEU A 48 5.11 5.62 0.67
N LEU A 49 6.45 5.58 0.73
CA LEU A 49 7.17 4.59 1.52
C LEU A 49 6.83 4.69 3.01
N ASP A 50 6.73 5.90 3.53
CA ASP A 50 6.33 6.15 4.92
C ASP A 50 4.88 5.72 5.18
N ASN A 51 3.97 5.98 4.24
CA ASN A 51 2.59 5.52 4.32
C ASN A 51 2.49 3.99 4.34
N LEU A 52 3.23 3.30 3.47
CA LEU A 52 3.27 1.84 3.43
C LEU A 52 3.80 1.26 4.74
N LYS A 53 4.93 1.79 5.24
CA LYS A 53 5.51 1.39 6.52
C LYS A 53 4.54 1.60 7.69
N MET A 54 3.89 2.77 7.75
CA MET A 54 2.91 3.10 8.78
C MET A 54 1.74 2.09 8.79
N ASN A 55 1.33 1.60 7.63
CA ASN A 55 0.23 0.63 7.49
C ASN A 55 0.68 -0.83 7.46
N CYS A 56 1.96 -1.12 7.78
CA CYS A 56 2.54 -2.46 7.71
C CYS A 56 2.38 -3.12 6.34
N ILE A 57 2.41 -2.34 5.26
CA ILE A 57 2.37 -2.84 3.89
C ILE A 57 3.81 -3.03 3.41
N PRO A 58 4.22 -4.25 2.99
CA PRO A 58 5.54 -4.49 2.43
C PRO A 58 5.78 -3.65 1.17
N VAL A 59 6.96 -3.05 1.03
CA VAL A 59 7.33 -2.24 -0.15
C VAL A 59 7.46 -3.10 -1.40
N GLU A 60 7.76 -4.38 -1.21
CA GLU A 60 7.83 -5.40 -2.26
C GLU A 60 6.50 -5.56 -3.00
N LEU A 61 5.37 -5.16 -2.38
CA LEU A 61 4.05 -5.16 -3.02
C LEU A 61 4.03 -4.38 -4.33
N MET A 62 4.88 -3.36 -4.48
CA MET A 62 4.99 -2.57 -5.71
C MET A 62 5.40 -3.42 -6.92
N GLU A 63 6.13 -4.51 -6.71
CA GLU A 63 6.61 -5.38 -7.78
C GLU A 63 5.91 -6.75 -7.80
N MET A 64 5.09 -7.05 -6.79
CA MET A 64 4.39 -8.32 -6.66
C MET A 64 3.21 -8.45 -7.62
N THR A 65 2.97 -9.70 -8.02
CA THR A 65 1.77 -10.10 -8.74
C THR A 65 0.89 -10.99 -7.87
N ILE A 66 -0.22 -11.47 -8.42
CA ILE A 66 -1.13 -12.36 -7.71
C ILE A 66 -0.47 -13.68 -7.28
N SER A 67 0.58 -14.14 -7.98
CA SER A 67 1.33 -15.35 -7.60
C SER A 67 2.01 -15.20 -6.24
N ASP A 68 2.37 -13.97 -5.87
CA ASP A 68 3.20 -13.67 -4.70
C ASP A 68 2.33 -13.37 -3.47
N TYR A 69 1.02 -13.61 -3.56
CA TYR A 69 0.05 -13.30 -2.50
C TYR A 69 0.40 -13.95 -1.16
N GLN A 70 0.92 -15.20 -1.17
CA GLN A 70 1.32 -15.89 0.05
C GLN A 70 2.56 -15.25 0.71
N ASP A 71 3.49 -14.76 -0.10
CA ASP A 71 4.68 -14.05 0.37
C ASP A 71 4.30 -12.69 0.95
N PHE A 72 3.40 -11.96 0.27
CA PHE A 72 2.80 -10.73 0.80
C PHE A 72 2.17 -10.94 2.19
N LEU A 73 1.34 -11.98 2.36
CA LEU A 73 0.72 -12.28 3.66
C LEU A 73 1.77 -12.56 4.74
N SER A 74 2.84 -13.27 4.39
CA SER A 74 3.92 -13.60 5.33
C SER A 74 4.74 -12.38 5.73
N LEU A 75 5.10 -11.52 4.78
CA LEU A 75 5.81 -10.26 5.05
C LEU A 75 4.95 -9.31 5.88
N ARG A 76 3.68 -9.13 5.50
CA ARG A 76 2.74 -8.27 6.23
C ARG A 76 2.55 -8.73 7.68
N ARG A 77 2.42 -10.04 7.93
CA ARG A 77 2.33 -10.58 9.30
C ARG A 77 3.55 -10.22 10.15
N LYS A 78 4.76 -10.32 9.58
CA LYS A 78 6.00 -9.93 10.27
C LYS A 78 5.99 -8.44 10.62
N LEU A 79 5.63 -7.57 9.68
CA LEU A 79 5.56 -6.12 9.91
C LEU A 79 4.56 -5.76 11.01
N MET A 80 3.37 -6.35 11.00
CA MET A 80 2.35 -6.13 12.03
C MET A 80 2.83 -6.61 13.41
N ALA A 81 3.44 -7.79 13.49
CA ALA A 81 3.98 -8.33 14.73
C ALA A 81 5.09 -7.43 15.30
N THR A 82 6.00 -6.96 14.44
CA THR A 82 7.05 -6.00 14.84
C THR A 82 6.44 -4.69 15.35
N LYS A 83 5.46 -4.12 14.65
CA LYS A 83 4.79 -2.89 15.08
C LYS A 83 4.11 -3.03 16.45
N MET A 84 3.44 -4.16 16.69
CA MET A 84 2.85 -4.47 17.99
C MET A 84 3.93 -4.59 19.07
N LYS A 85 5.00 -5.33 18.79
CA LYS A 85 6.14 -5.47 19.71
C LYS A 85 6.72 -4.11 20.06
N GLU A 86 7.09 -3.29 19.08
CA GLU A 86 7.66 -1.96 19.30
C GLU A 86 6.73 -1.07 20.14
N HIS A 87 5.43 -1.11 19.87
CA HIS A 87 4.45 -0.37 20.66
C HIS A 87 4.43 -0.80 22.13
N TYR A 88 4.37 -2.11 22.41
CA TYR A 88 4.30 -2.62 23.78
C TYR A 88 5.61 -2.49 24.56
N PHE A 89 6.76 -2.58 23.89
CA PHE A 89 8.07 -2.44 24.54
C PHE A 89 8.54 -0.98 24.66
N GLY A 90 7.92 -0.05 23.92
CA GLY A 90 8.15 1.38 24.03
C GLY A 90 7.21 2.11 25.01
N LEU A 91 6.26 1.38 25.62
CA LEU A 91 5.40 1.82 26.73
C LEU A 91 6.11 1.57 28.07
#